data_AF-A0A8T3MYQ1-F1
#
_entry.id   AF-A0A8T3MYQ1-F1
#
_cell.length_a   1.000
_cell.length_b   1.000
_cell.length_c   1.000
_cell.angle_alpha   90.00
_cell.angle_beta   90.00
_cell.angle_gamma   90.00
#
_symmetry.space_group_name_H-M   'P 1'
#
loop_
_entity.id
_entity.type
_entity.pdbx_description
1 polymer ?
#
loop_
_entity_poly.entity_id
_entity_poly.type
_entity_poly.pdbx_seq_one_letter_code
_entity_poly.pdbx_strand_id
1 'polypeptide(L)' 'MAAVAAHYDELDLFYREIWGEHVHHGLWRGGNETPEQATLALVQRVAELARIVSGD' A
#
# COMPACT_ATOMS: atom_id res chain seq x y z
N MET A 1 12.07 -6.35 -17.58
CA MET A 1 11.10 -7.05 -16.69
C MET A 1 11.81 -7.96 -15.69
N ALA A 2 12.75 -8.83 -16.11
CA ALA A 2 13.46 -9.74 -15.20
C ALA A 2 14.23 -9.05 -14.04
N ALA A 3 14.93 -7.94 -14.32
CA ALA A 3 15.69 -7.22 -13.28
C ALA A 3 14.79 -6.57 -12.21
N VAL A 4 13.56 -6.18 -12.57
CA VAL A 4 12.61 -5.59 -11.61
C VAL A 4 12.07 -6.67 -10.68
N ALA A 5 11.65 -7.81 -11.23
CA ALA A 5 11.17 -8.94 -10.44
C ALA A 5 12.24 -9.42 -9.45
N ALA A 6 13.47 -9.63 -9.93
CA ALA A 6 14.59 -10.06 -9.08
C ALA A 6 14.88 -9.11 -7.91
N HIS A 7 14.74 -7.78 -8.13
CA HIS A 7 14.90 -6.79 -7.07
C HIS A 7 13.84 -6.92 -5.97
N TYR A 8 12.57 -7.11 -6.34
CA TYR A 8 11.49 -7.28 -5.37
C TYR A 8 11.56 -8.63 -4.66
N ASP A 9 11.94 -9.70 -5.38
CA ASP A 9 12.11 -11.04 -4.79
C ASP A 9 13.24 -11.06 -3.74
N GLU A 10 14.35 -10.37 -4.00
CA GLU A 10 15.50 -10.30 -3.08
C GLU A 10 15.18 -9.50 -1.80
N LEU A 11 14.37 -8.45 -1.91
CA LEU A 11 14.15 -7.50 -0.82
C LEU A 11 12.82 -7.66 -0.08
N ASP A 12 11.94 -8.57 -0.49
CA ASP A 12 10.58 -8.74 0.08
C ASP A 12 10.60 -8.84 1.62
N LEU A 13 11.51 -9.66 2.18
CA LEU A 13 11.63 -9.84 3.63
C LEU A 13 11.94 -8.50 4.34
N PHE A 14 12.94 -7.77 3.83
CA PHE A 14 13.34 -6.49 4.41
C PHE A 14 12.25 -5.43 4.26
N TYR A 15 11.51 -5.45 3.15
CA TYR A 15 10.40 -4.52 2.94
C TYR A 15 9.26 -4.74 3.93
N ARG A 16 8.91 -6.00 4.20
CA ARG A 16 7.90 -6.35 5.20
C ARG A 16 8.32 -5.99 6.61
N GLU A 17 9.59 -6.19 6.95
CA GLU A 17 10.10 -5.86 8.28
C GLU A 17 10.11 -4.34 8.55
N ILE A 18 10.49 -3.54 7.56
CA ILE A 18 10.65 -2.08 7.72
C ILE A 18 9.33 -1.34 7.51
N TRP A 19 8.54 -1.71 6.51
CA TRP A 19 7.34 -0.97 6.09
C TRP A 19 6.02 -1.70 6.38
N GLY A 20 6.07 -2.95 6.84
CA GLY A 20 4.87 -3.76 7.05
C GLY A 20 4.33 -4.31 5.73
N GLU A 21 3.04 -4.66 5.72
CA GLU A 21 2.39 -5.30 4.57
C GLU A 21 2.30 -4.41 3.32
N HIS A 22 2.37 -3.08 3.50
CA HIS A 22 2.20 -2.11 2.42
C HIS A 22 3.39 -1.17 2.30
N VAL A 23 4.09 -1.22 1.16
CA VAL A 23 5.19 -0.30 0.80
C VAL A 23 4.62 0.99 0.18
N HIS A 24 3.68 1.62 0.86
CA HIS A 24 3.01 2.83 0.38
C HIS A 24 2.86 3.86 1.49
N HIS A 25 2.84 5.14 1.10
CA HIS A 25 2.47 6.21 2.03
C HIS A 25 1.00 6.08 2.42
N GLY A 26 0.69 6.36 3.69
CA GLY A 26 -0.68 6.49 4.15
C GLY A 26 -1.32 7.84 3.81
N LEU A 27 -2.64 7.86 3.69
CA LEU A 27 -3.45 9.07 3.70
C LEU A 27 -3.89 9.37 5.13
N TRP A 28 -3.22 10.33 5.75
CA TRP A 28 -3.48 10.78 7.12
C TRP A 28 -4.49 11.93 7.12
N ARG A 29 -5.59 11.79 7.86
CA ARG A 29 -6.67 12.79 7.93
C ARG A 29 -6.75 13.43 9.32
N GLY A 30 -6.63 12.63 10.36
CA GLY A 30 -6.66 13.04 11.76
C GLY A 30 -5.29 13.13 12.41
N GLY A 31 -4.28 12.46 11.86
CA GLY A 31 -2.93 12.39 12.41
C GLY A 31 -2.77 11.40 13.58
N ASN A 32 -3.82 10.67 13.93
CA ASN A 32 -3.86 9.66 15.00
C ASN A 32 -4.08 8.24 14.46
N GLU A 33 -4.09 8.07 13.14
CA GLU A 33 -4.21 6.77 12.49
C GLU A 33 -2.99 5.89 12.78
N THR A 34 -3.12 4.57 12.66
CA THR A 34 -1.95 3.71 12.50
C THR A 34 -1.46 3.76 11.04
N PRO A 35 -0.21 3.39 10.73
CA PRO A 35 0.26 3.28 9.35
C PRO A 35 -0.65 2.41 8.47
N GLU A 36 -1.20 1.33 9.00
CA GLU A 36 -2.13 0.43 8.30
C GLU A 36 -3.45 1.14 7.99
N GLN A 37 -4.01 1.86 8.97
CA GLN A 37 -5.24 2.64 8.77
C GLN A 37 -5.05 3.73 7.72
N ALA A 38 -3.94 4.47 7.77
CA ALA A 38 -3.63 5.50 6.81
C ALA A 38 -3.43 4.90 5.40
N THR A 39 -2.80 3.73 5.29
CA THR A 39 -2.60 3.06 4.00
C THR A 39 -3.93 2.57 3.40
N LEU A 40 -4.81 1.98 4.22
CA LEU A 40 -6.15 1.58 3.78
C LEU A 40 -6.97 2.80 3.32
N ALA A 41 -6.89 3.92 4.05
CA ALA A 41 -7.57 5.16 3.67
C ALA A 41 -7.11 5.69 2.31
N LEU A 42 -5.83 5.53 1.96
CA LEU A 42 -5.32 5.88 0.63
C LEU A 42 -5.92 4.98 -0.45
N VAL A 43 -5.89 3.66 -0.25
CA VAL A 43 -6.43 2.69 -1.24
C VAL A 43 -7.91 2.96 -1.49
N GLN A 44 -8.70 3.16 -0.44
CA GLN A 44 -10.11 3.51 -0.54
C GLN A 44 -10.32 4.81 -1.31
N ARG A 45 -9.51 5.86 -1.02
CA ARG A 45 -9.61 7.14 -1.72
C ARG A 45 -9.30 7.02 -3.21
N VAL A 46 -8.31 6.21 -3.58
CA VAL A 46 -7.97 5.96 -4.99
C VAL A 46 -9.09 5.18 -5.67
N ALA A 47 -9.65 4.15 -5.02
CA ALA A 47 -10.77 3.38 -5.55
C ALA A 47 -12.02 4.25 -5.80
N GLU A 48 -12.35 5.14 -4.86
CA GLU A 48 -13.43 6.13 -5.00
C GLU A 48 -13.20 7.04 -6.23
N LEU A 49 -11.99 7.60 -6.36
CA LEU A 49 -11.64 8.49 -7.47
C LEU A 49 -11.70 7.77 -8.82
N ALA A 50 -11.27 6.51 -8.85
CA ALA A 50 -11.33 5.65 -10.02
C ALA A 50 -12.74 5.09 -10.28
N ARG A 51 -13.71 5.36 -9.39
CA ARG A 51 -15.09 4.83 -9.44
C ARG A 51 -15.12 3.30 -9.56
N ILE A 52 -14.21 2.64 -8.84
CA ILE A 52 -14.19 1.17 -8.77
C ILE A 52 -15.45 0.71 -8.06
N VAL A 53 -16.11 -0.27 -8.64
CA VAL A 53 -17.27 -0.97 -8.08
C VAL A 53 -16.95 -2.45 -7.92
N SER A 54 -17.72 -3.16 -7.11
CA SER A 54 -17.63 -4.62 -7.03
C SER A 54 -17.83 -5.24 -8.42
N GLY A 55 -17.01 -6.24 -8.75
CA GLY A 55 -17.24 -7.08 -9.92
C GLY A 55 -18.39 -8.07 -9.68
N ASP A 56 -18.89 -8.64 -10.78
CA ASP A 56 -19.87 -9.73 -10.76
C ASP A 56 -19.29 -11.05 -10.21
#